data_AF-A0A8T7EFQ0-F1
#
_entry.id   AF-A0A8T7EFQ0-F1
#
_cell.length_a   1.000
_cell.length_b   1.000
_cell.length_c   1.000
_cell.angle_alpha   90.00
_cell.angle_beta   90.00
_cell.angle_gamma   90.00
#
_symmetry.space_group_name_H-M   'P 1'
#
loop_
_entity.id
_entity.type
_entity.pdbx_description
1 polymer ?
#
loop_
_entity_poly.entity_id
_entity_poly.type
_entity_poly.pdbx_seq_one_letter_code
_entity_poly.pdbx_strand_id
1 'polypeptide(L)'
;MRHWGLMTLMCLVTAVLVACGGQAGGGDPAAAVETYLQAKVKGDETTIRSLLCAEMEQFAEREFRTFDSVQDVTIEDMACTDMGNGRVACTGVIKALYGTEQTEFQLTNYRVVQEDGEWKWCGETP
;
A
#
# COMPACT_ATOMS: atom_id res chain seq x y z
N MET A 1 47.80 34.68 1.10
CA MET A 1 47.40 33.94 2.31
C MET A 1 46.54 34.85 3.17
N ARG A 2 45.36 34.52 3.68
CA ARG A 2 44.61 33.25 3.70
C ARG A 2 43.16 33.52 4.16
N HIS A 3 42.61 34.71 3.89
CA HIS A 3 41.34 35.14 4.53
C HIS A 3 40.27 35.70 3.59
N TRP A 4 40.61 36.20 2.39
CA TRP A 4 39.60 36.75 1.46
C TRP A 4 38.79 35.65 0.72
N GLY A 5 39.34 34.45 0.52
CA GLY A 5 38.57 33.31 0.01
C GLY A 5 37.72 32.60 1.06
N LEU A 6 38.00 32.81 2.35
CA LEU A 6 37.35 32.07 3.44
C LEU A 6 36.04 32.74 3.92
N MET A 7 35.86 34.03 3.65
CA MET A 7 34.70 34.81 4.11
C MET A 7 33.54 34.85 3.10
N THR A 8 33.70 34.25 1.92
CA THR A 8 32.60 33.98 0.98
C THR A 8 32.11 32.54 1.08
N LEU A 9 32.92 31.64 1.64
CA LEU A 9 32.59 30.21 1.81
C LEU A 9 31.75 29.91 3.06
N MET A 10 31.65 30.87 4.00
CA MET A 10 30.96 30.71 5.29
C MET A 10 29.57 31.38 5.35
N CYS A 11 29.02 31.80 4.22
CA CYS A 11 27.63 32.29 4.13
C CYS A 11 26.74 31.41 3.23
N LEU A 12 27.29 30.34 2.64
CA LEU A 12 26.58 29.50 1.67
C LEU A 12 26.09 28.15 2.23
N VAL A 13 26.20 27.92 3.55
CA VAL A 13 25.93 26.61 4.18
C VAL A 13 24.60 26.57 4.96
N THR A 14 23.88 27.69 5.10
CA THR A 14 22.68 27.75 5.95
C THR A 14 21.34 27.76 5.19
N ALA A 15 21.33 27.52 3.87
CA ALA A 15 20.12 27.76 3.05
C ALA A 15 19.52 26.50 2.36
N VAL A 16 19.67 25.30 2.93
CA VAL A 16 18.96 24.10 2.42
C VAL A 16 18.37 23.27 3.56
N LEU A 17 17.47 23.86 4.33
CA LEU A 17 16.53 23.13 5.20
C LEU A 17 15.11 23.62 4.93
N VAL A 18 14.71 23.66 3.65
CA VAL A 18 13.29 23.48 3.30
C VAL A 18 13.07 21.98 3.25
N ALA A 19 12.87 21.38 4.43
CA ALA A 19 12.19 20.11 4.50
C ALA A 19 10.74 20.39 4.10
N CYS A 20 10.33 19.87 2.94
CA CYS A 20 8.95 19.89 2.49
C CYS A 20 8.02 19.47 3.63
N GLY A 21 6.99 20.30 3.84
CA GLY A 21 5.91 20.02 4.76
C GLY A 21 5.19 18.72 4.43
N GLY A 22 4.79 18.02 5.49
CA GLY A 22 4.03 16.77 5.42
C GLY A 22 4.39 15.79 6.53
N GLN A 23 4.68 16.25 7.75
CA GLN A 23 4.82 15.35 8.89
C GLN A 23 3.45 15.10 9.53
N ALA A 24 2.81 14.01 9.12
CA ALA A 24 2.05 13.14 10.01
C ALA A 24 2.43 11.71 9.60
N GLY A 25 3.15 11.02 10.48
CA GLY A 25 3.81 9.75 10.18
C GLY A 25 2.85 8.61 9.86
N GLY A 26 3.36 7.68 9.05
CA GLY A 26 2.67 6.51 8.51
C GLY A 26 2.25 6.78 7.06
N GLY A 27 2.70 5.94 6.13
CA GLY A 27 2.70 6.18 4.67
C GLY A 27 1.33 6.47 4.02
N ASP A 28 1.18 6.18 2.73
CA ASP A 28 -0.10 6.39 2.04
C ASP A 28 -1.05 5.20 2.27
N PRO A 29 -2.25 5.40 2.85
CA PRO A 29 -3.22 4.32 3.03
C PRO A 29 -3.66 3.69 1.70
N ALA A 30 -3.76 4.46 0.61
CA ALA A 30 -4.11 3.91 -0.70
C ALA A 30 -3.00 2.97 -1.20
N ALA A 31 -1.74 3.40 -1.10
CA ALA A 31 -0.59 2.57 -1.45
C ALA A 31 -0.50 1.27 -0.62
N ALA A 32 -0.88 1.29 0.66
CA ALA A 32 -0.93 0.09 1.49
C ALA A 32 -1.94 -0.94 0.95
N VAL A 33 -3.14 -0.47 0.54
CA VAL A 33 -4.17 -1.34 -0.06
C VAL A 33 -3.73 -1.85 -1.43
N GLU A 34 -3.17 -1.00 -2.29
CA GLU A 34 -2.66 -1.43 -3.61
C GLU A 34 -1.58 -2.50 -3.46
N THR A 35 -0.65 -2.32 -2.52
CA THR A 35 0.41 -3.28 -2.24
C THR A 35 -0.16 -4.60 -1.72
N TYR A 36 -1.13 -4.55 -0.82
CA TYR A 36 -1.83 -5.73 -0.31
C TYR A 36 -2.58 -6.48 -1.43
N LEU A 37 -3.31 -5.79 -2.31
CA LEU A 37 -4.05 -6.41 -3.41
C LEU A 37 -3.10 -7.04 -4.44
N GLN A 38 -1.96 -6.39 -4.74
CA GLN A 38 -0.92 -6.97 -5.58
C GLN A 38 -0.29 -8.22 -4.94
N ALA A 39 -0.05 -8.18 -3.63
CA ALA A 39 0.47 -9.33 -2.90
C ALA A 39 -0.54 -10.49 -2.91
N LYS A 40 -1.84 -10.18 -2.76
CA LYS A 40 -2.95 -11.14 -2.81
C LYS A 40 -3.02 -11.89 -4.14
N VAL A 41 -2.98 -11.18 -5.27
CA VAL A 41 -3.00 -11.84 -6.58
C VAL A 41 -1.73 -12.67 -6.87
N LYS A 42 -0.61 -12.37 -6.18
CA LYS A 42 0.65 -13.12 -6.30
C LYS A 42 0.79 -14.26 -5.28
N GLY A 43 -0.11 -14.36 -4.29
CA GLY A 43 0.05 -15.25 -3.14
C GLY A 43 1.28 -14.92 -2.29
N ASP A 44 1.71 -13.66 -2.22
CA ASP A 44 2.89 -13.25 -1.46
C ASP A 44 2.59 -13.22 0.05
N GLU A 45 2.80 -14.35 0.70
CA GLU A 45 2.58 -14.55 2.14
C GLU A 45 3.33 -13.52 2.99
N THR A 46 4.56 -13.18 2.63
CA THR A 46 5.39 -12.29 3.47
C THR A 46 4.82 -10.88 3.46
N THR A 47 4.51 -10.36 2.27
CA THR A 47 3.91 -9.04 2.14
C THR A 47 2.52 -9.00 2.75
N ILE A 48 1.68 -10.00 2.51
CA ILE A 48 0.33 -10.07 3.11
C ILE A 48 0.42 -10.02 4.63
N ARG A 49 1.23 -10.88 5.26
CA ARG A 49 1.37 -10.87 6.72
C ARG A 49 1.87 -9.54 7.26
N SER A 50 2.77 -8.86 6.54
CA SER A 50 3.27 -7.55 6.96
C SER A 50 2.23 -6.43 6.86
N LEU A 51 1.23 -6.57 5.98
CA LEU A 51 0.21 -5.55 5.71
C LEU A 51 -1.14 -5.84 6.37
N LEU A 52 -1.37 -7.06 6.87
CA LEU A 52 -2.57 -7.35 7.64
C LEU A 52 -2.52 -6.63 8.99
N CYS A 53 -3.66 -6.09 9.41
CA CYS A 53 -3.79 -5.63 10.79
C CYS A 53 -4.04 -6.79 11.73
N ALA A 54 -3.81 -6.56 13.03
CA ALA A 54 -3.92 -7.56 14.08
C ALA A 54 -5.27 -8.33 14.05
N GLU A 55 -6.37 -7.64 13.74
CA GLU A 55 -7.71 -8.25 13.64
C GLU A 55 -7.79 -9.35 12.56
N MET A 56 -7.05 -9.17 11.46
CA MET A 56 -7.09 -10.03 10.28
C MET A 56 -6.00 -11.10 10.24
N GLU A 57 -5.00 -11.06 11.13
CA GLU A 57 -3.89 -12.02 11.16
C GLU A 57 -4.34 -13.48 11.24
N GLN A 58 -5.44 -13.75 11.98
CA GLN A 58 -6.03 -15.09 12.10
C GLN A 58 -6.51 -15.65 10.75
N PHE A 59 -6.77 -14.79 9.76
CA PHE A 59 -7.20 -15.16 8.42
C PHE A 59 -6.06 -15.14 7.40
N ALA A 60 -4.81 -14.86 7.81
CA ALA A 60 -3.69 -14.68 6.89
C ALA A 60 -3.55 -15.80 5.85
N GLU A 61 -3.68 -17.07 6.26
CA GLU A 61 -3.62 -18.21 5.33
C GLU A 61 -4.69 -18.15 4.24
N ARG A 62 -5.91 -17.75 4.59
CA ARG A 62 -6.96 -17.56 3.59
C ARG A 62 -6.59 -16.45 2.61
N GLU A 63 -6.00 -15.37 3.10
CA GLU A 63 -5.67 -14.21 2.28
C GLU A 63 -4.58 -14.53 1.25
N PHE A 64 -3.48 -15.18 1.63
CA PHE A 64 -2.42 -15.49 0.67
C PHE A 64 -2.68 -16.73 -0.18
N ARG A 65 -3.64 -17.60 0.20
CA ARG A 65 -4.05 -18.77 -0.60
C ARG A 65 -5.34 -18.56 -1.39
N THR A 66 -5.86 -17.33 -1.44
CA THR A 66 -7.18 -17.03 -2.05
C THR A 66 -7.29 -17.59 -3.47
N PHE A 67 -6.18 -17.62 -4.22
CA PHE A 67 -6.16 -18.01 -5.62
C PHE A 67 -5.36 -19.29 -5.92
N ASP A 68 -5.04 -20.12 -4.92
CA ASP A 68 -4.24 -21.35 -5.10
C ASP A 68 -4.87 -22.38 -6.06
N SER A 69 -6.19 -22.32 -6.25
CA SER A 69 -6.95 -23.29 -7.06
C SER A 69 -7.26 -22.81 -8.49
N VAL A 70 -6.80 -21.62 -8.86
CA VAL A 70 -7.07 -20.98 -10.15
C VAL A 70 -5.78 -20.63 -10.87
N GLN A 71 -5.90 -20.29 -12.16
CA GLN A 71 -4.77 -19.91 -13.01
C GLN A 71 -4.92 -18.47 -13.50
N ASP A 72 -3.84 -17.92 -14.07
CA ASP A 72 -3.82 -16.61 -14.74
C ASP A 72 -4.45 -15.47 -13.93
N VAL A 73 -4.09 -15.41 -12.65
CA VAL A 73 -4.60 -14.38 -11.73
C VAL A 73 -3.91 -13.05 -12.04
N THR A 74 -4.69 -12.06 -12.45
CA THR A 74 -4.19 -10.72 -12.75
C THR A 74 -5.08 -9.66 -12.13
N ILE A 75 -4.52 -8.47 -11.93
CA ILE A 75 -5.27 -7.29 -11.54
C ILE A 75 -5.16 -6.25 -12.66
N GLU A 76 -6.30 -5.76 -13.13
CA GLU A 76 -6.39 -4.80 -14.22
C GLU A 76 -7.09 -3.52 -13.77
N ASP A 77 -6.61 -2.39 -14.30
CA ASP A 77 -7.16 -1.06 -14.07
C ASP A 77 -7.32 -0.68 -12.58
N MET A 78 -6.44 -1.22 -11.73
CA MET A 78 -6.42 -0.87 -10.30
C MET A 78 -6.08 0.60 -10.10
N ALA A 79 -6.94 1.30 -9.38
CA ALA A 79 -6.66 2.63 -8.86
C ALA A 79 -7.34 2.78 -7.50
N CYS A 80 -6.57 3.13 -6.47
CA CYS A 80 -7.08 3.34 -5.13
C CYS A 80 -7.00 4.81 -4.72
N THR A 81 -8.00 5.28 -3.98
CA THR A 81 -8.09 6.64 -3.45
C THR A 81 -8.36 6.60 -1.95
N ASP A 82 -7.58 7.33 -1.18
CA ASP A 82 -7.86 7.56 0.24
C ASP A 82 -9.13 8.41 0.38
N MET A 83 -10.15 7.84 1.03
CA MET A 83 -11.42 8.50 1.31
C MET A 83 -11.43 9.16 2.69
N GLY A 84 -10.32 9.06 3.43
CA GLY A 84 -10.19 9.48 4.81
C GLY A 84 -10.85 8.51 5.79
N ASN A 85 -10.66 8.77 7.09
CA ASN A 85 -11.26 7.99 8.18
C ASN A 85 -10.99 6.47 8.12
N GLY A 86 -9.81 6.08 7.62
CA GLY A 86 -9.42 4.67 7.52
C GLY A 86 -10.13 3.90 6.41
N ARG A 87 -10.59 4.60 5.36
CA ARG A 87 -11.27 3.99 4.21
C ARG A 87 -10.54 4.32 2.92
N VAL A 88 -10.31 3.30 2.10
CA VAL A 88 -9.74 3.43 0.76
C VAL A 88 -10.74 2.88 -0.25
N ALA A 89 -11.08 3.64 -1.28
CA ALA A 89 -11.91 3.18 -2.38
C ALA A 89 -11.02 2.74 -3.54
N CYS A 90 -11.18 1.52 -4.05
CA CYS A 90 -10.45 1.06 -5.22
C CYS A 90 -11.41 0.72 -6.38
N THR A 91 -11.00 1.07 -7.59
CA THR A 91 -11.60 0.59 -8.84
C THR A 91 -10.66 -0.38 -9.52
N GLY A 92 -11.19 -1.20 -10.43
CA GLY A 92 -10.43 -2.21 -11.17
C GLY A 92 -11.02 -3.60 -10.94
N VAL A 93 -10.37 -4.60 -11.51
CA VAL A 93 -10.86 -5.98 -11.49
C VAL A 93 -9.71 -6.96 -11.29
N ILE A 94 -9.93 -7.96 -10.43
CA ILE A 94 -9.10 -9.17 -10.40
C ILE A 94 -9.72 -10.19 -11.34
N LYS A 95 -8.94 -10.69 -12.29
CA LYS A 95 -9.31 -11.77 -13.20
C LYS A 95 -8.65 -13.05 -12.75
N ALA A 96 -9.39 -14.16 -12.79
CA ALA A 96 -8.84 -15.49 -12.54
C ALA A 96 -9.51 -16.53 -13.44
N LEU A 97 -8.73 -17.51 -13.89
CA LEU A 97 -9.19 -18.58 -14.77
C LEU A 97 -9.56 -19.83 -13.96
N TYR A 98 -10.84 -20.18 -13.97
CA TYR A 98 -11.39 -21.42 -13.45
C TYR A 98 -11.55 -22.44 -14.60
N GLY A 99 -10.52 -23.25 -14.82
CA GLY A 99 -10.49 -24.17 -15.95
C GLY A 99 -10.42 -23.43 -17.28
N THR A 100 -11.58 -23.24 -17.93
CA THR A 100 -11.71 -22.49 -19.19
C THR A 100 -12.59 -21.24 -19.05
N GLU A 101 -13.10 -20.96 -17.85
CA GLU A 101 -13.98 -19.81 -17.58
C GLU A 101 -13.18 -18.72 -16.86
N GLN A 102 -13.20 -17.51 -17.41
CA GLN A 102 -12.62 -16.34 -16.75
C GLN A 102 -13.65 -15.74 -15.79
N THR A 103 -13.31 -15.67 -14.52
CA THR A 103 -14.11 -15.04 -13.48
C THR A 103 -13.50 -13.67 -13.13
N GLU A 104 -14.36 -12.69 -12.93
CA GLU A 104 -14.00 -11.32 -12.61
C GLU A 104 -14.50 -10.93 -11.21
N PHE A 105 -13.61 -10.35 -10.41
CA PHE A 105 -13.89 -9.85 -9.08
C PHE A 105 -13.63 -8.34 -9.04
N GLN A 106 -14.70 -7.55 -8.91
CA GLN A 106 -14.59 -6.10 -8.82
C GLN A 106 -13.93 -5.68 -7.52
N LEU A 107 -12.97 -4.74 -7.61
CA LEU A 107 -12.42 -4.10 -6.41
C LEU A 107 -13.48 -3.22 -5.75
N THR A 108 -13.34 -3.01 -4.44
CA THR A 108 -14.34 -2.33 -3.61
C THR A 108 -13.66 -1.34 -2.67
N ASN A 109 -14.35 -0.97 -1.59
CA ASN A 109 -13.78 -0.20 -0.50
C ASN A 109 -13.11 -1.13 0.52
N TYR A 110 -12.00 -0.66 1.06
CA TYR A 110 -11.22 -1.36 2.07
C TYR A 110 -11.06 -0.50 3.30
N ARG A 111 -11.06 -1.14 4.46
CA ARG A 111 -10.69 -0.51 5.71
C ARG A 111 -9.19 -0.65 5.91
N VAL A 112 -8.58 0.43 6.39
CA VAL A 112 -7.20 0.46 6.88
C VAL A 112 -7.14 1.05 8.27
N VAL A 113 -6.16 0.62 9.06
CA VAL A 113 -5.86 1.17 10.39
C VAL A 113 -4.38 1.46 10.49
N GLN A 114 -4.00 2.36 11.41
CA GLN A 114 -2.60 2.51 11.79
C GLN A 114 -2.27 1.58 12.94
N GLU A 115 -1.27 0.74 12.75
CA GLU A 115 -0.65 -0.09 13.79
C GLU A 115 0.86 0.10 13.69
N ASP A 116 1.50 0.38 14.83
CA ASP A 116 2.95 0.62 14.91
C ASP A 116 3.49 1.70 13.94
N GLY A 117 2.66 2.69 13.61
CA GLY A 117 3.02 3.77 12.69
C GLY A 117 2.97 3.39 11.21
N GLU A 118 2.41 2.23 10.87
CA GLU A 118 2.20 1.77 9.50
C GLU A 118 0.71 1.58 9.21
N TRP A 119 0.31 1.81 7.95
CA TRP A 119 -1.04 1.49 7.50
C TRP A 119 -1.15 -0.01 7.22
N LYS A 120 -2.14 -0.63 7.86
CA LYS A 120 -2.47 -2.04 7.71
C LYS A 120 -3.85 -2.19 7.10
N TRP A 121 -4.00 -3.14 6.18
CA TRP A 121 -5.26 -3.56 5.61
C TRP A 121 -6.09 -4.34 6.64
N CYS A 122 -7.36 -3.99 6.78
CA CYS A 122 -8.29 -4.53 7.77
C CYS A 122 -9.65 -4.94 7.17
N GLY A 123 -9.65 -5.58 6.02
CA GLY A 123 -10.86 -6.09 5.43
C GLY A 123 -11.52 -5.16 4.42
N GLU A 124 -12.46 -5.74 3.69
CA GLU A 124 -13.40 -5.03 2.84
C GLU A 124 -14.44 -4.28 3.70
N THR A 125 -14.94 -3.16 3.19
CA THR A 125 -15.98 -2.35 3.85
C THR A 125 -17.02 -1.91 2.83
N PRO A 126 -18.33 -1.83 3.19
CA PRO A 126 -19.37 -1.36 2.27
C PRO A 126 -19.17 0.10 1.88
#